data_AF-A0A0D1MAV6-F1
#
_entry.id   AF-A0A0D1MAV6-F1
#
_cell.length_a   1.000
_cell.length_b   1.000
_cell.length_c   1.000
_cell.angle_alpha   90.00
_cell.angle_beta   90.00
_cell.angle_gamma   90.00
#
_symmetry.space_group_name_H-M   'P 1'
#
loop_
_entity.id
_entity.type
_entity.pdbx_description
1 polymer ?
#
loop_
_entity_poly.entity_id
_entity_poly.type
_entity_poly.pdbx_seq_one_letter_code
_entity_poly.pdbx_strand_id
1 'polypeptide(L)'
;MINIYDNVNAVATDLRETAQYKTLRDAVEALNGNAEAKAVFQRFQQAQMEINQSMQAGQEPAPEQVAAWQEIAGEMDKHDALKTMMEAEQAVNQLLMEINNIITKPIAELYGQD
;
A
#
# COMPACT_ATOMS: atom_id res chain seq x y z
N MET A 1 -19.49 23.61 16.87
CA MET A 1 -18.58 23.51 15.72
C MET A 1 -18.35 22.03 15.47
N ILE A 2 -18.53 21.55 14.25
CA ILE A 2 -18.27 20.14 13.94
C ILE A 2 -16.75 19.97 13.85
N ASN A 3 -16.21 19.05 14.65
CA ASN A 3 -14.80 18.67 14.58
C ASN A 3 -14.66 17.47 13.64
N ILE A 4 -14.24 17.70 12.40
CA ILE A 4 -14.11 16.65 11.39
C ILE A 4 -13.13 15.53 11.81
N TYR A 5 -12.15 15.85 12.67
CA TYR A 5 -11.17 14.88 13.15
C TYR A 5 -11.81 13.78 14.01
N ASP A 6 -12.90 14.06 14.73
CA ASP A 6 -13.60 13.02 15.52
C ASP A 6 -14.20 11.96 14.59
N ASN A 7 -14.78 12.39 13.46
CA ASN A 7 -15.33 11.49 12.46
C ASN A 7 -14.23 10.71 11.73
N VAL A 8 -13.11 11.35 11.39
CA VAL A 8 -11.97 10.66 10.75
C VAL A 8 -11.33 9.64 11.71
N ASN A 9 -11.23 9.96 13.01
CA ASN A 9 -10.76 9.02 14.02
C ASN A 9 -11.72 7.84 14.20
N ALA A 10 -13.04 8.07 14.08
CA ALA A 10 -14.03 7.00 14.06
C ALA A 10 -13.82 6.10 12.83
N VAL A 11 -13.65 6.67 11.62
CA VAL A 11 -13.34 5.91 10.40
C VAL A 11 -12.05 5.08 10.56
N ALA A 12 -11.00 5.63 11.16
CA ALA A 12 -9.76 4.88 11.41
C ALA A 12 -9.97 3.72 12.40
N THR A 13 -10.90 3.87 13.36
CA THR A 13 -11.28 2.80 14.29
C THR A 13 -12.07 1.72 13.55
N ASP A 14 -13.08 2.11 12.77
CA ASP A 14 -13.94 1.20 12.02
C ASP A 14 -13.17 0.46 10.92
N LEU A 15 -12.17 1.10 10.30
CA LEU A 15 -11.26 0.49 9.33
C LEU A 15 -10.63 -0.78 9.91
N ARG A 16 -10.25 -0.77 11.19
CA ARG A 16 -9.64 -1.93 11.86
C ARG A 16 -10.59 -3.12 11.98
N GLU A 17 -11.89 -2.85 11.95
CA GLU A 17 -12.93 -3.86 12.03
C GLU A 17 -13.32 -4.44 10.66
N THR A 18 -12.90 -3.80 9.56
CA THR A 18 -13.17 -4.28 8.20
C THR A 18 -12.46 -5.60 7.90
N ALA A 19 -13.07 -6.39 7.01
CA ALA A 19 -12.49 -7.64 6.54
C ALA A 19 -11.15 -7.39 5.83
N GLN A 20 -11.07 -6.34 5.01
CA GLN A 20 -9.87 -5.96 4.26
C GLN A 20 -8.69 -5.72 5.20
N TYR A 21 -8.88 -4.93 6.26
CA TYR A 21 -7.84 -4.66 7.24
C TYR A 21 -7.44 -5.93 8.01
N LYS A 22 -8.40 -6.73 8.46
CA LYS A 22 -8.13 -7.97 9.19
C LYS A 22 -7.33 -8.96 8.34
N THR A 23 -7.68 -9.10 7.06
CA THR A 23 -6.92 -9.91 6.10
C THR A 23 -5.50 -9.39 5.93
N LEU A 24 -5.31 -8.07 5.79
CA LEU A 24 -3.96 -7.49 5.68
C LEU A 24 -3.14 -7.72 6.96
N ARG A 25 -3.73 -7.51 8.14
CA ARG A 25 -3.08 -7.80 9.43
C ARG A 25 -2.58 -9.23 9.48
N ASP A 26 -3.45 -10.19 9.17
CA ASP A 26 -3.13 -11.62 9.25
C ASP A 26 -2.05 -12.00 8.22
N ALA A 27 -2.09 -11.42 7.01
CA ALA A 27 -1.06 -11.62 5.99
C ALA A 27 0.30 -11.05 6.40
N VAL A 28 0.32 -9.88 7.05
CA VAL A 28 1.55 -9.28 7.59
C VAL A 28 2.12 -10.10 8.75
N GLU A 29 1.26 -10.65 9.62
CA GLU A 29 1.69 -11.56 10.69
C GLU A 29 2.30 -12.84 10.11
N ALA A 30 1.66 -13.44 9.10
CA ALA A 30 2.17 -14.61 8.39
C ALA A 30 3.53 -14.34 7.72
N LEU A 31 3.67 -13.18 7.07
CA LEU A 31 4.95 -12.76 6.48
C LEU A 31 6.04 -12.60 7.54
N ASN A 32 5.71 -12.02 8.70
CA ASN A 32 6.65 -11.85 9.80
C ASN A 32 7.13 -13.19 10.40
N GLY A 33 6.30 -14.23 10.33
CA GLY A 33 6.68 -15.59 10.68
C GLY A 33 7.60 -16.29 9.68
N ASN A 34 7.76 -15.75 8.46
CA ASN A 34 8.60 -16.31 7.41
C ASN A 34 9.84 -15.43 7.17
N ALA A 35 10.98 -15.83 7.73
CA ALA A 35 12.22 -15.05 7.66
C ALA A 35 12.72 -14.82 6.22
N GLU A 36 12.55 -15.81 5.34
CA GLU A 36 12.99 -15.73 3.94
C GLU A 36 12.12 -14.75 3.15
N ALA A 37 10.80 -14.92 3.21
CA ALA A 37 9.85 -14.01 2.56
C ALA A 37 10.00 -12.57 3.09
N LYS A 38 10.23 -12.39 4.39
CA LYS A 38 10.48 -11.09 4.99
C LYS A 38 11.76 -10.43 4.45
N ALA A 39 12.84 -11.20 4.27
CA ALA A 39 14.08 -10.69 3.72
C ALA A 39 13.92 -10.24 2.25
N VAL A 40 13.17 -11.00 1.45
CA VAL A 40 12.81 -10.62 0.07
C VAL A 40 12.00 -9.32 0.07
N PHE A 41 11.00 -9.19 0.94
CA PHE A 41 10.19 -7.97 1.03
C PHE A 41 11.00 -6.73 1.41
N GLN A 42 11.93 -6.86 2.37
CA GLN A 42 12.80 -5.75 2.77
C GLN A 42 13.69 -5.28 1.62
N ARG A 43 14.25 -6.22 0.84
CA ARG A 43 15.01 -5.89 -0.37
C ARG A 43 14.14 -5.17 -1.39
N PHE A 44 12.89 -5.63 -1.57
CA PHE A 44 11.95 -4.99 -2.48
C PHE A 44 11.65 -3.53 -2.09
N GLN A 45 11.34 -3.29 -0.81
CA GLN A 45 11.09 -1.92 -0.31
C GLN A 45 12.29 -1.00 -0.51
N GLN A 46 13.50 -1.50 -0.26
CA GLN A 46 14.73 -0.73 -0.44
C GLN A 46 14.93 -0.38 -1.92
N ALA A 47 14.82 -1.36 -2.82
CA ALA A 47 14.94 -1.14 -4.27
C ALA A 47 13.88 -0.16 -4.79
N GLN A 48 12.64 -0.29 -4.33
CA GLN A 48 11.56 0.63 -4.68
C GLN A 48 11.83 2.06 -4.18
N MET A 49 12.35 2.20 -2.95
CA MET A 49 12.71 3.50 -2.40
C MET A 49 13.80 4.19 -3.23
N GLU A 50 14.84 3.45 -3.63
CA GLU A 50 15.91 3.97 -4.47
C GLU A 50 15.41 4.45 -5.84
N ILE A 51 14.53 3.66 -6.48
CA ILE A 51 13.86 4.07 -7.73
C ILE A 51 13.05 5.35 -7.50
N ASN A 52 12.25 5.40 -6.44
CA ASN A 52 11.42 6.57 -6.12
C ASN A 52 12.26 7.81 -5.81
N GLN A 53 13.45 7.66 -5.23
CA GLN A 53 14.37 8.77 -5.00
C GLN A 53 14.92 9.33 -6.32
N SER A 54 15.35 8.46 -7.25
CA SER A 54 15.79 8.89 -8.58
C SER A 54 14.69 9.66 -9.31
N MET A 55 13.47 9.12 -9.32
CA MET A 55 12.30 9.75 -9.94
C MET A 55 11.96 11.11 -9.31
N GLN A 56 12.02 11.22 -7.98
CA GLN A 56 11.80 12.50 -7.28
C GLN A 56 12.89 13.53 -7.59
N ALA A 57 14.12 13.10 -7.84
CA ALA A 57 15.21 13.97 -8.29
C ALA A 57 15.07 14.40 -9.76
N GLY A 58 14.04 13.93 -10.47
CA GLY A 58 13.84 14.16 -11.90
C GLY A 58 14.83 13.39 -12.78
N GLN A 59 15.41 12.31 -12.25
CA GLN A 59 16.37 11.45 -12.93
C GLN A 59 15.74 10.10 -13.24
N GLU A 60 16.06 9.54 -14.41
CA GLU A 60 15.69 8.16 -14.71
C GLU A 60 16.46 7.21 -13.77
N PRO A 61 15.81 6.16 -13.23
CA PRO A 61 16.50 5.13 -12.45
C PRO A 61 17.56 4.45 -13.31
N ALA A 62 18.71 4.14 -12.70
CA ALA A 62 19.79 3.47 -13.42
C ALA A 62 19.33 2.07 -13.90
N PRO A 63 19.81 1.58 -15.05
CA PRO A 63 19.46 0.25 -15.55
C PRO A 63 19.69 -0.86 -14.51
N GLU A 64 20.74 -0.72 -13.70
CA GLU A 64 21.09 -1.65 -12.62
C GLU A 64 20.03 -1.66 -11.51
N GLN A 65 19.47 -0.49 -11.17
CA GLN A 65 18.41 -0.37 -10.17
C GLN A 65 17.11 -1.03 -10.67
N VAL A 66 16.77 -0.81 -11.94
CA VAL A 66 15.60 -1.43 -12.57
C VAL A 66 15.77 -2.94 -12.64
N ALA A 67 16.95 -3.43 -13.04
CA ALA A 67 17.24 -4.86 -13.12
C ALA A 67 17.16 -5.53 -11.75
N ALA A 68 17.77 -4.92 -10.72
CA ALA A 68 17.70 -5.43 -9.35
C ALA A 68 16.27 -5.49 -8.82
N TRP A 69 15.47 -4.44 -9.09
CA TRP A 69 14.06 -4.42 -8.71
C TRP A 69 13.25 -5.53 -9.40
N GLN A 70 13.47 -5.75 -10.71
CA GLN A 70 12.82 -6.83 -11.46
C GLN A 70 13.20 -8.23 -10.96
N GLU A 71 14.47 -8.44 -10.63
CA GLU A 71 14.95 -9.69 -10.03
C GLU A 71 14.25 -9.98 -8.70
N ILE A 72 14.22 -8.99 -7.81
CA ILE A 72 13.54 -9.10 -6.52
C ILE A 72 12.04 -9.36 -6.72
N ALA A 73 11.38 -8.70 -7.66
CA ALA A 73 9.98 -8.95 -7.98
C ALA A 73 9.75 -10.42 -8.39
N GLY A 74 10.63 -11.00 -9.20
CA GLY A 74 10.59 -12.42 -9.56
C GLY A 74 10.88 -13.37 -8.39
N GLU A 75 11.62 -12.94 -7.37
CA GLU A 75 11.75 -13.68 -6.11
C GLU A 75 10.46 -13.61 -5.29
N MET A 76 9.80 -12.45 -5.20
CA MET A 76 8.54 -12.30 -4.49
C MET A 76 7.47 -13.26 -5.00
N ASP A 77 7.44 -13.49 -6.32
CA ASP A 77 6.53 -14.44 -6.98
C ASP A 77 6.72 -15.90 -6.53
N LYS A 78 7.82 -16.24 -5.85
CA LYS A 78 8.06 -17.59 -5.32
C LYS A 78 7.51 -17.78 -3.91
N HIS A 79 7.05 -16.71 -3.25
CA HIS A 79 6.58 -16.75 -1.88
C HIS A 79 5.08 -16.41 -1.81
N ASP A 80 4.25 -17.42 -1.54
CA ASP A 80 2.80 -17.22 -1.43
C ASP A 80 2.42 -16.22 -0.34
N ALA A 81 3.17 -16.19 0.77
CA ALA A 81 2.97 -15.21 1.84
C ALA A 81 3.12 -13.75 1.36
N LEU A 82 4.00 -13.49 0.39
CA LEU A 82 4.17 -12.16 -0.20
C LEU A 82 3.02 -11.83 -1.14
N LYS A 83 2.60 -12.77 -1.98
CA LYS A 83 1.45 -12.57 -2.87
C LYS A 83 0.18 -12.26 -2.08
N THR A 84 -0.12 -13.06 -1.07
CA THR A 84 -1.29 -12.85 -0.21
C THR A 84 -1.24 -11.50 0.50
N MET A 85 -0.06 -11.08 0.98
CA MET A 85 0.10 -9.77 1.62
C MET A 85 -0.12 -8.63 0.62
N MET A 86 0.44 -8.71 -0.59
CA MET A 86 0.23 -7.70 -1.65
C MET A 86 -1.24 -7.61 -2.09
N GLU A 87 -1.92 -8.74 -2.27
CA GLU A 87 -3.35 -8.77 -2.61
C GLU A 87 -4.21 -8.14 -1.50
N ALA A 88 -3.90 -8.45 -0.23
CA ALA A 88 -4.58 -7.85 0.91
C ALA A 88 -4.33 -6.34 1.00
N GLU A 89 -3.11 -5.89 0.71
CA GLU A 89 -2.76 -4.46 0.68
C GLU A 89 -3.49 -3.72 -0.45
N GLN A 90 -3.62 -4.32 -1.62
CA GLN A 90 -4.43 -3.78 -2.73
C GLN A 90 -5.90 -3.62 -2.33
N ALA A 91 -6.50 -4.61 -1.65
CA ALA A 91 -7.88 -4.54 -1.18
C ALA A 91 -8.10 -3.39 -0.17
N VAL A 92 -7.15 -3.18 0.75
CA VAL A 92 -7.20 -2.03 1.67
C VAL A 92 -7.05 -0.71 0.91
N ASN A 93 -6.14 -0.62 -0.05
CA ASN A 93 -5.96 0.59 -0.87
C ASN A 93 -7.22 0.92 -1.66
N GLN A 94 -7.91 -0.07 -2.23
CA GLN A 94 -9.17 0.15 -2.93
C GLN A 94 -10.24 0.73 -1.99
N LEU A 95 -10.39 0.14 -0.80
CA LEU A 95 -11.31 0.67 0.21
C LEU A 95 -10.96 2.11 0.61
N LEU A 96 -9.68 2.42 0.78
CA LEU A 96 -9.24 3.79 1.12
C LEU A 96 -9.49 4.78 -0.02
N MET A 97 -9.34 4.37 -1.29
CA MET A 97 -9.70 5.20 -2.44
C MET A 97 -11.19 5.49 -2.47
N GLU A 98 -12.05 4.50 -2.21
CA GLU A 98 -13.50 4.69 -2.11
C GLU A 98 -13.87 5.69 -1.00
N ILE A 99 -13.26 5.53 0.18
CA ILE A 99 -13.44 6.47 1.30
C ILE A 99 -12.96 7.88 0.92
N ASN A 100 -11.81 8.01 0.27
CA ASN A 100 -11.29 9.30 -0.17
C ASN A 100 -12.21 9.97 -1.19
N ASN A 101 -12.76 9.21 -2.14
CA ASN A 101 -13.72 9.72 -3.11
C ASN A 101 -14.98 10.25 -2.42
N ILE A 102 -15.50 9.56 -1.40
CA ILE A 102 -16.64 10.02 -0.60
C ILE A 102 -16.31 11.32 0.13
N ILE A 103 -15.14 11.40 0.76
CA ILE A 103 -14.69 12.59 1.52
C ILE A 103 -14.49 13.80 0.60
N THR A 104 -13.98 13.58 -0.61
CA THR A 104 -13.66 14.65 -1.56
C THR A 104 -14.81 15.02 -2.49
N LYS A 105 -15.87 14.20 -2.57
CA LYS A 105 -17.05 14.49 -3.39
C LYS A 105 -17.64 15.89 -3.19
N PRO A 106 -17.80 16.43 -1.96
CA PRO A 106 -18.30 17.79 -1.78
C PRO A 106 -17.45 18.87 -2.44
N ILE A 107 -16.15 18.62 -2.66
CA ILE A 107 -15.26 19.52 -3.40
C ILE A 107 -15.58 19.46 -4.89
N ALA A 108 -15.77 18.25 -5.45
CA ALA A 108 -16.13 18.07 -6.86
C ALA A 108 -17.49 18.71 -7.21
N GLU A 109 -18.46 18.61 -6.28
CA GLU A 109 -19.78 19.23 -6.41
C GLU A 109 -19.70 20.77 -6.55
N LEU A 110 -18.70 21.43 -5.95
CA LEU A 110 -18.47 22.88 -6.13
C LEU A 110 -18.10 23.24 -7.57
N TYR A 111 -17.52 22.31 -8.32
CA TYR A 111 -17.11 22.49 -9.72
C TYR A 111 -18.13 21.92 -10.72
N GLY A 112 -19.31 21.49 -10.26
CA GLY A 112 -20.37 20.96 -11.11
C GLY A 112 -20.04 19.62 -11.75
N GLN A 113 -19.17 18.83 -11.11
CA GLN A 113 -18.89 17.44 -11.48
C GLN A 113 -19.68 16.53 -10.53
N ASP A 114 -20.72 15.86 -11.07
CA ASP A 114 -21.56 14.89 -10.35
C ASP A 114 -20.96 13.46 -10.38
#